data_AF-A0A356W6M6-F1
#
_entry.id   AF-A0A356W6M6-F1
#
_cell.length_a   1.000
_cell.length_b   1.000
_cell.length_c   1.000
_cell.angle_alpha   90.00
_cell.angle_beta   90.00
_cell.angle_gamma   90.00
#
_symmetry.space_group_name_H-M   'P 1'
#
loop_
_entity.id
_entity.type
_entity.pdbx_description
1 polymer ?
#
loop_
_entity_poly.entity_id
_entity_poly.type
_entity_poly.pdbx_seq_one_letter_code
_entity_poly.pdbx_strand_id
1 'polypeptide(L)' 'RMEGNGFGLGGSVLVDPVASMQPSSHGNFSWGGLASTFFWIDPVEEMIAIQATQMMPSGTYPIRPQLQQLVYAAVDW' A
#
# COMPACT_ATOMS: atom_id res chain seq x y z
N ARG A 1 -7.40 4.49 -7.03
CA ARG A 1 -6.90 5.80 -7.50
C ARG A 1 -5.40 5.67 -7.62
N MET A 2 -4.85 5.97 -8.80
CA MET A 2 -3.40 5.95 -9.07
C MET A 2 -2.77 7.33 -8.92
N GLU A 3 -3.55 8.34 -8.51
CA GLU A 3 -3.07 9.69 -8.28
C GLU A 3 -1.96 9.68 -7.23
N GLY A 4 -0.89 10.44 -7.49
CA GLY A 4 0.31 10.49 -6.67
C GLY A 4 1.22 9.26 -6.70
N ASN A 5 0.91 8.22 -7.49
CA ASN A 5 1.79 7.06 -7.67
C ASN A 5 2.52 7.12 -9.02
N GLY A 6 3.82 6.86 -8.99
CA GLY A 6 4.64 6.53 -10.16
C GLY A 6 4.86 5.01 -10.29
N PHE A 7 5.79 4.62 -11.15
CA PHE A 7 6.15 3.23 -11.37
C PHE A 7 7.67 3.05 -11.33
N GLY A 8 8.14 2.17 -10.46
CA GLY A 8 9.55 1.82 -10.29
C GLY A 8 9.93 0.52 -11.01
N LEU A 9 10.98 -0.14 -10.53
CA LEU A 9 11.37 -1.46 -11.05
C LEU A 9 10.48 -2.55 -10.42
N GLY A 10 9.35 -2.83 -11.07
CA GLY A 10 8.47 -3.96 -10.73
C GLY A 10 7.24 -3.62 -9.88
N GLY A 11 6.97 -2.36 -9.58
CA GLY A 11 5.81 -1.98 -8.78
C GLY A 11 5.53 -0.49 -8.69
N SER A 12 4.49 -0.14 -7.94
CA SER A 12 4.04 1.23 -7.69
C SER A 12 4.98 1.90 -6.69
N VAL A 13 5.35 3.15 -6.94
CA VAL A 13 6.13 3.98 -6.00
C VAL A 13 5.32 5.24 -5.68
N LEU A 14 5.08 5.53 -4.41
CA LEU A 14 4.39 6.74 -4.01
C LEU A 14 5.29 7.98 -4.21
N VAL A 15 4.90 8.89 -5.09
CA VAL A 15 5.66 10.12 -5.42
C VAL A 15 4.99 11.40 -4.92
N ASP A 16 3.69 11.38 -4.65
CA ASP A 16 2.95 12.49 -4.05
C ASP A 16 1.96 11.94 -3.02
N PRO A 17 2.31 11.94 -1.72
CA PRO A 17 1.44 11.47 -0.65
C PRO A 17 0.11 12.23 -0.57
N VAL A 18 0.13 13.55 -0.83
CA VAL A 18 -1.07 14.40 -0.74
C VAL A 18 -2.07 14.01 -1.83
N ALA A 19 -1.61 13.86 -3.07
CA ALA A 19 -2.46 13.42 -4.17
C ALA A 19 -2.98 11.99 -3.99
N SER A 20 -2.23 11.12 -3.31
CA SER A 20 -2.61 9.71 -3.12
C SER A 20 -3.72 9.48 -2.09
N MET A 21 -3.93 10.45 -1.19
CA MET A 21 -4.92 10.39 -0.11
C MET A 21 -4.83 9.12 0.76
N GLN A 22 -3.63 8.53 0.85
CA GLN A 22 -3.35 7.32 1.63
C GLN A 22 -2.34 7.65 2.74
N PRO A 23 -2.50 7.12 3.96
CA PRO A 23 -1.49 7.24 5.00
C PRO A 23 -0.28 6.40 4.56
N SER A 24 0.75 7.08 4.08
CA SER A 24 1.96 6.47 3.54
C SER A 24 3.05 7.52 3.32
N SER A 25 4.31 7.10 3.34
CA SER A 25 5.45 7.98 3.11
C SER A 25 5.85 8.07 1.64
N HIS A 26 6.40 9.21 1.24
CA HIS A 26 7.02 9.36 -0.07
C HIS A 26 8.08 8.27 -0.29
N GLY A 27 8.05 7.60 -1.44
CA GLY A 27 8.94 6.49 -1.77
C GLY A 27 8.41 5.10 -1.37
N ASN A 28 7.24 5.00 -0.74
CA ASN A 28 6.61 3.72 -0.43
C ASN A 28 6.44 2.87 -1.70
N PHE A 29 6.96 1.64 -1.68
CA PHE A 29 6.90 0.71 -2.80
C PHE A 29 5.86 -0.38 -2.55
N SER A 30 4.95 -0.60 -3.49
CA SER A 30 3.86 -1.57 -3.32
C SER A 30 3.45 -2.28 -4.59
N TRP A 31 2.86 -3.47 -4.44
CA TRP A 31 2.21 -4.18 -5.54
C TRP A 31 1.09 -5.10 -5.06
N GLY A 32 0.08 -5.27 -5.91
CA GLY A 32 -1.08 -6.12 -5.64
C GLY A 32 -1.08 -7.39 -6.48
N GLY A 33 -1.55 -8.49 -5.90
CA GLY A 33 -1.82 -9.73 -6.63
C GLY A 33 -3.30 -10.00 -6.87
N LEU A 34 -3.57 -10.99 -7.73
CA LEU A 34 -4.92 -11.36 -8.19
C LEU A 34 -5.83 -11.84 -7.06
N ALA A 35 -5.29 -12.62 -6.13
CA ALA A 35 -6.03 -13.21 -5.02
C ALA A 35 -6.20 -12.27 -3.83
N SER A 36 -6.35 -10.97 -4.09
CA SER A 36 -6.39 -9.89 -3.08
C SER A 36 -5.17 -9.83 -2.16
N THR A 37 -4.05 -10.41 -2.60
CA THR A 37 -2.76 -10.22 -1.95
C THR A 37 -2.24 -8.80 -2.21
N PHE A 38 -1.48 -8.27 -1.27
CA PHE A 38 -0.89 -6.94 -1.35
C PHE A 38 0.32 -6.88 -0.43
N PHE A 39 1.32 -6.08 -0.78
CA PHE A 39 2.39 -5.71 0.13
C PHE A 39 2.77 -4.26 -0.09
N TRP A 40 3.38 -3.66 0.93
CA TRP A 40 4.08 -2.40 0.78
C TRP A 40 5.35 -2.37 1.64
N ILE A 41 6.29 -1.54 1.21
CA ILE A 41 7.57 -1.29 1.87
C ILE A 41 7.65 0.22 2.07
N ASP A 42 7.72 0.64 3.32
CA ASP A 42 7.91 2.03 3.71
C ASP A 42 9.28 2.19 4.38
N PRO A 43 10.29 2.73 3.67
CA PRO A 43 11.62 2.91 4.23
C PRO A 43 11.69 4.03 5.28
N VAL A 44 10.72 4.94 5.32
CA VAL A 44 10.68 6.03 6.30
C VAL A 44 10.22 5.50 7.65
N GLU A 45 9.20 4.64 7.63
CA GLU A 45 8.67 3.96 8.84
C GLU A 45 9.42 2.66 9.17
N GLU A 46 10.52 2.35 8.46
CA GLU A 46 11.29 1.10 8.58
C GLU A 46 10.40 -0.18 8.55
N MET A 47 9.36 -0.16 7.71
CA MET A 47 8.27 -1.13 7.76
C MET A 47 8.11 -1.90 6.45
N ILE A 48 7.85 -3.21 6.57
CA ILE A 48 7.33 -4.06 5.50
C ILE A 48 6.04 -4.70 5.98
N ALA A 49 4.96 -4.53 5.22
CA ALA A 49 3.68 -5.15 5.52
C ALA A 49 3.23 -6.07 4.39
N ILE A 50 2.69 -7.23 4.77
CA ILE A 50 2.28 -8.28 3.84
C ILE A 50 0.84 -8.70 4.15
N GLN A 51 -0.04 -8.51 3.18
CA GLN A 51 -1.41 -9.00 3.17
C GLN A 51 -1.50 -10.26 2.32
N ALA A 52 -1.59 -11.41 2.98
CA ALA A 52 -1.77 -12.71 2.34
C ALA A 52 -3.23 -13.16 2.44
N THR A 53 -3.94 -13.17 1.32
CA THR A 53 -5.32 -13.68 1.22
C THR A 53 -5.45 -14.60 0.01
N GLN A 54 -6.58 -15.30 -0.10
CA GLN A 54 -6.94 -16.17 -1.24
C GLN A 54 -8.31 -15.76 -1.80
N MET A 55 -8.55 -14.46 -1.91
CA MET A 55 -9.85 -13.93 -2.29
C MET A 55 -9.82 -13.35 -3.71
N MET A 56 -10.70 -13.84 -4.58
CA MET A 56 -10.86 -13.34 -5.95
C MET A 56 -12.33 -12.95 -6.22
N PRO A 57 -12.59 -11.91 -7.03
CA PRO A 57 -11.61 -11.01 -7.66
C PRO A 57 -11.00 -10.00 -6.68
N SER A 58 -9.79 -9.52 -6.99
CA SER A 58 -9.16 -8.42 -6.25
C SER A 58 -10.03 -7.18 -6.26
N GLY A 59 -10.17 -6.53 -5.10
CA GLY A 59 -10.98 -5.32 -4.95
C GLY A 59 -12.45 -5.56 -4.62
N THR A 60 -12.88 -6.81 -4.43
CA THR A 60 -14.25 -7.13 -3.96
C THR A 60 -14.57 -6.46 -2.61
N TYR A 61 -13.60 -6.43 -1.71
CA TYR A 61 -13.67 -5.67 -0.45
C TYR A 61 -12.51 -4.68 -0.38
N PRO A 62 -12.67 -3.54 0.31
CA PRO A 62 -11.64 -2.51 0.45
C PRO A 62 -10.54 -2.89 1.47
N ILE A 63 -10.14 -4.16 1.52
CA ILE A 63 -9.22 -4.70 2.54
C ILE A 63 -7.81 -4.11 2.46
N ARG A 64 -7.37 -3.63 1.28
CA ARG A 64 -6.05 -3.00 1.10
C ARG A 64 -5.96 -1.65 1.82
N PRO A 65 -6.78 -0.63 1.47
CA PRO A 65 -6.72 0.66 2.14
C PRO A 65 -7.10 0.59 3.62
N GLN A 66 -8.01 -0.32 4.00
CA GLN A 66 -8.39 -0.51 5.41
C GLN A 66 -7.24 -1.07 6.25
N LEU A 67 -6.57 -2.14 5.77
CA LEU A 67 -5.42 -2.70 6.48
C LEU A 67 -4.30 -1.67 6.58
N GLN A 68 -4.00 -0.96 5.48
CA GLN A 68 -2.95 0.06 5.49
C GLN A 68 -3.26 1.17 6.49
N GLN A 69 -4.47 1.74 6.50
CA GLN A 69 -4.89 2.73 7.50
C GLN A 69 -4.69 2.24 8.94
N LEU A 70 -5.11 1.00 9.24
CA LEU A 70 -4.99 0.45 10.58
C LEU A 70 -3.53 0.20 10.98
N VAL A 71 -2.68 -0.21 10.04
CA VAL A 71 -1.25 -0.40 10.31
C VAL A 71 -0.58 0.94 10.64
N TYR A 72 -0.76 1.98 9.80
CA TYR A 72 -0.17 3.29 10.08
C TYR A 72 -0.74 3.95 11.34
N ALA A 73 -2.01 3.72 11.67
CA ALA A 73 -2.60 4.20 12.93
C ALA A 73 -2.03 3.52 14.18
N ALA A 74 -1.37 2.36 14.02
CA ALA A 74 -0.77 1.58 15.11
C ALA A 74 0.74 1.79 15.25
N VAL A 75 1.37 2.56 14.34
CA VAL A 75 2.77 2.97 14.48
C VAL A 75 2.85 4.10 15.50
N ASP A 76 3.62 3.89 16.56
CA ASP A 76 3.95 4.90 17.55
C ASP A 76 5.07 5.81 17.02
N TRP A 77 5.01 7.10 17.38
CA TRP A 77 5.88 8.18 16.89
C TRP A 77 6.90 8.58 17.96
#